data_AF-A0A925B1X0-F1
#
_entry.id   AF-A0A925B1X0-F1
#
_cell.length_a   1.000
_cell.length_b   1.000
_cell.length_c   1.000
_cell.angle_alpha   90.00
_cell.angle_beta   90.00
_cell.angle_gamma   90.00
#
_symmetry.space_group_name_H-M   'P 1'
#
loop_
_entity.id
_entity.type
_entity.pdbx_description
1 polymer ?
#
loop_
_entity_poly.entity_id
_entity_poly.type
_entity_poly.pdbx_seq_one_letter_code
_entity_poly.pdbx_strand_id
1 'polypeptide(L)'
;MRKVLGLLALTLAFGVAASAQTTTTTGNGGTVTTGTRGGKVYQGTNGGTVARGPRGRIAARGANGGKAVIGRGRGVVVGPNGNGAAVGRRGSVVKNGGTITKRRRY
;
A
#
# COMPACT_ATOMS: atom_id res chain seq x y z
N MET A 1 1.58 -24.21 2.58
CA MET A 1 2.78 -23.35 2.75
C MET A 1 2.80 -22.22 1.70
N ARG A 2 1.92 -21.20 1.78
CA ARG A 2 1.82 -20.14 0.74
C ARG A 2 1.76 -18.69 1.27
N LYS A 3 1.79 -18.48 2.59
CA LYS A 3 1.68 -17.12 3.19
C LYS A 3 3.02 -16.36 3.27
N VAL A 4 4.15 -17.04 3.08
CA VAL A 4 5.50 -16.46 3.22
C VAL A 4 5.90 -15.61 2.01
N LEU A 5 5.48 -15.97 0.79
CA LEU A 5 5.84 -15.23 -0.43
C LEU A 5 5.30 -13.78 -0.46
N GLY A 6 4.12 -13.54 0.13
CA GLY A 6 3.52 -12.20 0.19
C GLY A 6 4.26 -11.24 1.13
N LEU A 7 4.83 -11.76 2.22
CA LEU A 7 5.62 -10.99 3.18
C LEU A 7 6.96 -10.56 2.58
N LEU A 8 7.59 -11.43 1.77
CA LEU A 8 8.94 -11.22 1.22
C LEU A 8 9.00 -10.12 0.14
N ALA A 9 7.96 -10.01 -0.70
CA ALA A 9 7.95 -9.01 -1.78
C ALA A 9 7.71 -7.58 -1.29
N LEU A 10 6.90 -7.40 -0.23
CA LEU A 10 6.57 -6.07 0.30
C LEU A 10 7.64 -5.54 1.27
N THR A 11 8.38 -6.43 1.95
CA THR A 11 9.54 -6.07 2.79
C THR A 11 10.67 -5.45 1.95
N LEU A 12 10.94 -5.99 0.75
CA LEU A 12 11.91 -5.43 -0.19
C LEU A 12 11.54 -4.02 -0.70
N ALA A 13 10.28 -3.81 -1.08
CA ALA A 13 9.82 -2.52 -1.63
C ALA A 13 9.74 -1.38 -0.60
N PHE A 14 9.59 -1.70 0.69
CA PHE A 14 9.45 -0.72 1.78
C PHE A 14 10.71 -0.60 2.67
N GLY A 15 11.83 -1.17 2.25
CA GLY A 15 13.11 -1.01 2.92
C GLY A 15 13.19 -1.68 4.29
N VAL A 16 12.35 -2.70 4.50
CA VAL A 16 12.43 -3.58 5.67
C VAL A 16 13.61 -4.52 5.39
N ALA A 17 14.83 -4.02 5.59
CA ALA A 17 16.04 -4.79 5.40
C ALA A 17 16.04 -6.00 6.35
N ALA A 18 16.58 -7.13 5.89
CA ALA A 18 16.50 -8.43 6.54
C ALA A 18 17.17 -8.52 7.94
N SER A 19 17.88 -7.48 8.40
CA SER A 19 18.78 -7.60 9.55
C SER A 19 18.18 -7.24 10.92
N ALA A 20 16.97 -6.70 11.02
CA ALA A 20 16.21 -6.66 12.28
C ALA A 20 14.76 -6.27 12.03
N GLN A 21 13.85 -7.23 12.19
CA GLN A 21 12.42 -7.02 12.07
C GLN A 21 11.73 -7.61 13.29
N THR A 22 10.82 -6.86 13.88
CA THR A 22 9.93 -7.39 14.91
C THR A 22 8.57 -7.64 14.28
N THR A 23 8.11 -8.88 14.33
CA THR A 23 6.76 -9.25 13.92
C THR A 23 5.91 -9.56 15.15
N THR A 24 4.78 -8.90 15.28
CA THR A 24 3.82 -9.11 16.37
C THR A 24 2.48 -9.53 15.80
N THR A 25 1.87 -10.55 16.39
CA THR A 25 0.50 -10.96 16.08
C THR A 25 -0.48 -10.07 16.85
N THR A 26 -1.48 -9.55 16.17
CA THR A 26 -2.57 -8.76 16.76
C THR A 26 -3.63 -9.69 17.34
N GLY A 27 -4.45 -9.20 18.28
CA GLY A 27 -5.53 -9.99 18.91
C GLY A 27 -6.53 -10.60 17.92
N ASN A 28 -6.64 -10.03 16.71
CA ASN A 28 -7.51 -10.51 15.64
C ASN A 28 -6.80 -11.48 14.65
N GLY A 29 -5.61 -11.97 14.98
CA GLY A 29 -4.85 -12.93 14.16
C GLY A 29 -4.09 -12.34 12.97
N GLY A 30 -4.16 -11.02 12.75
CA GLY A 30 -3.31 -10.32 11.79
C GLY A 30 -1.89 -10.14 12.33
N THR A 31 -0.94 -9.70 11.50
CA THR A 31 0.44 -9.43 11.93
C THR A 31 0.90 -8.02 11.59
N VAL A 32 1.81 -7.50 12.41
CA VAL A 32 2.50 -6.24 12.16
C VAL A 32 4.00 -6.50 12.19
N THR A 33 4.70 -6.23 11.10
CA THR A 33 6.15 -6.31 11.00
C THR A 33 6.73 -4.90 10.96
N THR A 34 7.60 -4.57 11.91
CA THR A 34 8.33 -3.28 11.95
C THR A 34 9.77 -3.51 11.56
N GLY A 35 10.27 -2.75 10.59
CA GLY A 35 11.67 -2.75 10.18
C GLY A 35 12.50 -1.70 10.91
N THR A 36 13.82 -1.91 10.96
CA THR A 36 14.80 -1.04 11.60
C THR A 36 14.70 0.44 11.24
N ARG A 37 14.33 0.76 10.00
CA ARG A 37 14.21 2.14 9.52
C ARG A 37 12.84 2.77 9.80
N GLY A 38 12.05 2.21 10.72
CA GLY A 38 10.72 2.70 11.08
C GLY A 38 9.60 2.40 10.08
N GLY A 39 9.89 1.60 9.03
CA GLY A 39 8.87 1.08 8.12
C GLY A 39 8.02 0.01 8.79
N LYS A 40 6.72 -0.03 8.49
CA LYS A 40 5.77 -1.02 9.05
C LYS A 40 4.98 -1.71 7.96
N VAL A 41 4.74 -3.00 8.12
CA VAL A 41 3.86 -3.81 7.26
C VAL A 41 2.78 -4.45 8.13
N TYR A 42 1.53 -4.30 7.74
CA TYR A 42 0.35 -4.84 8.39
C TYR A 42 -0.27 -5.88 7.48
N GLN A 43 -0.45 -7.11 7.97
CA GLN A 43 -1.15 -8.18 7.27
C GLN A 43 -2.45 -8.51 8.01
N GLY A 44 -3.57 -8.34 7.32
CA GLY A 44 -4.86 -8.81 7.81
C GLY A 44 -5.03 -10.31 7.59
N THR A 45 -5.83 -10.95 8.44
CA THR A 45 -6.22 -12.36 8.31
C THR A 45 -6.91 -12.67 6.99
N ASN A 46 -7.64 -11.71 6.45
CA ASN A 46 -8.35 -11.80 5.17
C ASN A 46 -7.40 -11.71 3.95
N GLY A 47 -6.08 -11.63 4.13
CA GLY A 47 -5.09 -11.56 3.04
C GLY A 47 -4.85 -10.16 2.48
N GLY A 48 -5.46 -9.13 3.08
CA GLY A 48 -5.13 -7.73 2.81
C GLY A 48 -3.81 -7.33 3.46
N THR A 49 -3.09 -6.40 2.85
CA THR A 49 -1.78 -5.94 3.33
C THR A 49 -1.64 -4.44 3.19
N VAL A 50 -1.04 -3.76 4.17
CA VAL A 50 -0.68 -2.34 4.10
C VAL A 50 0.77 -2.17 4.53
N ALA A 51 1.59 -1.47 3.75
CA ALA A 51 2.94 -1.07 4.11
C ALA A 51 3.05 0.44 4.21
N ARG A 52 3.72 0.92 5.26
CA ARG A 52 4.03 2.33 5.50
C ARG A 52 5.53 2.49 5.62
N GLY A 53 6.14 3.23 4.70
CA GLY A 53 7.57 3.55 4.72
C GLY A 53 7.89 4.81 5.53
N PRO A 54 9.17 5.03 5.87
CA PRO A 54 9.65 6.10 6.77
C PRO A 54 9.48 7.55 6.32
N ARG A 55 8.78 7.81 5.20
CA ARG A 55 8.51 9.16 4.68
C ARG A 55 7.04 9.35 4.31
N GLY A 56 6.16 8.65 5.03
CA GLY A 56 4.71 8.69 4.79
C GLY A 56 4.26 8.05 3.48
N ARG A 57 5.14 7.31 2.78
CA ARG A 57 4.75 6.51 1.62
C ARG A 57 3.96 5.31 2.11
N ILE A 58 2.79 5.07 1.52
CA ILE A 58 1.92 3.95 1.85
C ILE A 58 1.70 3.14 0.57
N ALA A 59 1.74 1.81 0.67
CA ALA A 59 1.11 0.94 -0.32
C ALA A 59 0.14 0.00 0.37
N ALA A 60 -0.95 -0.32 -0.29
CA ALA A 60 -1.94 -1.26 0.18
C ALA A 60 -2.33 -2.23 -0.92
N ARG A 61 -2.63 -3.46 -0.53
CA ARG A 61 -3.28 -4.48 -1.34
C ARG A 61 -4.50 -4.97 -0.58
N GLY A 62 -5.68 -4.75 -1.13
CA GLY A 62 -6.90 -5.35 -0.61
C GLY A 62 -6.92 -6.86 -0.88
N ALA A 63 -7.60 -7.59 0.00
CA ALA A 63 -7.83 -9.03 -0.15
C ALA A 63 -8.44 -9.39 -1.51
N ASN A 64 -9.38 -8.56 -1.97
CA ASN A 64 -10.11 -8.77 -3.23
C ASN A 64 -9.31 -8.37 -4.48
N GLY A 65 -8.04 -7.95 -4.34
CA GLY A 65 -7.21 -7.59 -5.49
C GLY A 65 -7.07 -6.09 -5.75
N GLY A 66 -7.76 -5.21 -5.00
CA GLY A 66 -7.49 -3.77 -5.05
C GLY A 66 -6.05 -3.42 -4.64
N LYS A 67 -5.52 -2.31 -5.14
CA LYS A 67 -4.17 -1.80 -4.88
C LYS A 67 -4.22 -0.29 -4.68
N ALA A 68 -3.40 0.23 -3.78
CA ALA A 68 -3.18 1.66 -3.65
C ALA A 68 -1.72 1.97 -3.35
N VAL A 69 -1.20 3.07 -3.88
CA VAL A 69 0.10 3.64 -3.50
C VAL A 69 -0.09 5.12 -3.29
N ILE A 70 0.21 5.61 -2.09
CA ILE A 70 0.07 7.01 -1.70
C ILE A 70 1.44 7.54 -1.31
N GLY A 71 1.78 8.72 -1.83
CA GLY A 71 2.97 9.47 -1.47
C GLY A 71 2.65 10.95 -1.33
N ARG A 72 3.69 11.75 -1.06
CA ARG A 72 3.53 13.18 -0.81
C ARG A 72 2.98 13.92 -2.05
N GLY A 73 1.70 14.29 -1.97
CA GLY A 73 0.94 15.01 -2.99
C GLY A 73 0.58 14.17 -4.22
N ARG A 74 0.73 12.84 -4.19
CA ARG A 74 0.39 11.98 -5.32
C ARG A 74 -0.07 10.61 -4.86
N GLY A 75 -0.88 9.95 -5.66
CA GLY A 75 -1.27 8.58 -5.37
C GLY A 75 -1.96 7.91 -6.53
N VAL A 76 -2.02 6.59 -6.48
CA VAL A 76 -2.74 5.76 -7.44
C VAL A 76 -3.56 4.75 -6.65
N VAL A 77 -4.81 4.55 -7.06
CA VAL A 77 -5.71 3.53 -6.53
C VAL A 77 -6.28 2.77 -7.71
N VAL A 78 -6.24 1.45 -7.65
CA VAL A 78 -6.84 0.55 -8.62
C VAL A 78 -7.72 -0.43 -7.86
N GLY A 79 -9.01 -0.43 -8.16
CA GLY A 79 -9.98 -1.38 -7.65
C GLY A 79 -9.75 -2.78 -8.23
N PRO A 80 -10.38 -3.80 -7.63
CA PRO A 80 -10.23 -5.19 -8.06
C PRO A 80 -10.70 -5.43 -9.50
N ASN A 81 -11.65 -4.61 -9.99
CA ASN A 81 -12.20 -4.70 -11.34
C ASN A 81 -11.40 -3.88 -12.37
N GLY A 82 -10.19 -3.44 -12.05
CA GLY A 82 -9.33 -2.65 -12.95
C GLY A 82 -9.65 -1.15 -12.99
N ASN A 83 -10.82 -0.72 -12.53
CA ASN A 83 -11.17 0.70 -12.41
C ASN A 83 -10.24 1.40 -11.42
N GLY A 84 -9.78 2.60 -11.74
CA GLY A 84 -8.79 3.27 -10.89
C GLY A 84 -8.69 4.76 -11.10
N ALA A 85 -7.96 5.41 -10.19
CA ALA A 85 -7.67 6.83 -10.22
C ALA A 85 -6.21 7.09 -9.83
N ALA A 86 -5.60 8.08 -10.47
CA ALA A 86 -4.29 8.58 -10.14
C ALA A 86 -4.35 10.09 -9.92
N VAL A 87 -3.75 10.58 -8.84
CA VAL A 87 -3.58 12.00 -8.55
C VAL A 87 -2.10 12.34 -8.62
N GLY A 88 -1.76 13.37 -9.38
CA GLY A 88 -0.41 13.93 -9.46
C GLY A 88 -0.22 15.14 -8.55
N ARG A 89 1.05 15.52 -8.33
CA ARG A 89 1.49 16.61 -7.43
C ARG A 89 0.83 17.96 -7.63
N ARG A 90 0.27 18.23 -8.81
CA ARG A 90 -0.40 19.50 -9.15
C ARG A 90 -1.92 19.36 -9.23
N GLY A 91 -2.50 18.39 -8.53
CA GLY A 91 -3.95 18.10 -8.54
C GLY A 91 -4.46 17.54 -9.86
N SER A 92 -3.58 17.03 -10.73
CA SER A 92 -3.99 16.36 -11.97
C SER A 92 -4.58 14.99 -11.62
N VAL A 93 -5.83 14.75 -11.99
CA VAL A 93 -6.49 13.46 -11.77
C VAL A 93 -6.69 12.75 -13.10
N VAL A 94 -6.32 11.48 -13.16
CA VAL A 94 -6.61 10.57 -14.28
C VAL A 94 -7.43 9.42 -13.71
N LYS A 95 -8.50 9.02 -14.40
CA LYS A 95 -9.31 7.85 -14.04
C LYS A 95 -9.35 6.90 -15.23
N ASN A 96 -9.32 5.60 -14.95
CA ASN A 96 -9.64 4.56 -15.92
C ASN A 96 -10.96 3.90 -15.50
N GLY A 97 -11.92 3.81 -16.42
CA GLY A 97 -13.29 3.34 -16.14
C GLY A 97 -14.26 4.42 -15.65
N GLY A 98 -13.99 5.71 -15.89
CA GLY A 98 -14.91 6.83 -15.61
C GLY A 98 -14.37 8.19 -16.10
N THR A 99 -15.27 9.14 -16.39
CA THR A 99 -15.00 10.45 -17.01
C THR A 99 -14.00 11.31 -16.22
N ILE A 100 -13.00 11.86 -16.93
CA ILE A 100 -12.10 12.89 -16.38
C ILE A 100 -12.78 14.25 -16.49
N THR A 101 -13.14 14.85 -15.35
CA THR A 101 -13.35 16.31 -15.28
C THR A 101 -12.01 16.95 -14.91
N LYS A 102 -11.25 17.42 -15.91
CA LYS A 102 -9.99 18.12 -15.63
C LYS A 102 -10.29 19.57 -15.22
N ARG A 103 -9.82 19.93 -14.02
CA ARG A 103 -9.31 21.24 -13.57
C ARG A 103 -10.16 22.50 -13.86
N ARG A 104 -10.88 22.96 -12.83
CA ARG A 104 -11.04 24.41 -12.61
C ARG A 104 -9.80 24.90 -11.86
N ARG A 105 -8.98 25.72 -12.50
CA ARG A 105 -8.03 26.59 -11.78
C ARG A 105 -8.87 27.73 -11.20
N TYR A 106 -8.73 28.00 -9.91
CA TYR A 106 -9.05 29.31 -9.35
C TYR A 106 -7.74 30.10 -9.29
#